data_AF-A0A941N9X7-F1
#
_entry.id   AF-A0A941N9X7-F1
#
_cell.length_a   1.000
_cell.length_b   1.000
_cell.length_c   1.000
_cell.angle_alpha   90.00
_cell.angle_beta   90.00
_cell.angle_gamma   90.00
#
_symmetry.space_group_name_H-M   'P 1'
#
loop_
_entity.id
_entity.type
_entity.pdbx_description
1 polymer ?
#
loop_
_entity_poly.entity_id
_entity_poly.type
_entity_poly.pdbx_seq_one_letter_code
_entity_poly.pdbx_strand_id
1 'polypeptide(L)'
;MTNSLKLVLLAGAFSAALAVPASAQDDRYSGYGYEQGPEEVIVQAPRWYQPQRSTIGAPIRDVSLSEPVRFDDLDLRSNRDVRRLEARIRERAGTLCRRLDMRYPVTVSASSRNCFRDAMADAMDQVDAAVAQQRGYDTGY
;
A
#
# COMPACT_ATOMS: atom_id res chain seq x y z
N MET A 1 -37.06 -43.51 57.99
CA MET A 1 -36.96 -44.93 57.59
C MET A 1 -37.51 -45.08 56.18
N THR A 2 -36.68 -45.65 55.29
CA THR A 2 -36.97 -46.36 54.01
C THR A 2 -37.86 -45.66 52.96
N ASN A 3 -37.28 -45.17 51.86
CA ASN A 3 -37.10 -45.86 50.56
C ASN A 3 -38.42 -46.26 49.86
N SER A 4 -38.63 -45.78 48.63
CA SER A 4 -38.82 -46.66 47.46
C SER A 4 -38.91 -45.87 46.14
N LEU A 5 -37.99 -46.26 45.25
CA LEU A 5 -37.88 -45.94 43.84
C LEU A 5 -39.02 -46.63 43.05
N LYS A 6 -39.69 -45.93 42.12
CA LYS A 6 -40.33 -46.58 40.97
C LYS A 6 -40.09 -45.76 39.69
N LEU A 7 -39.27 -46.36 38.82
CA LEU A 7 -39.16 -46.07 37.39
C LEU A 7 -40.53 -46.19 36.69
N VAL A 8 -40.74 -45.44 35.61
CA VAL A 8 -40.80 -45.96 34.22
C VAL A 8 -41.31 -44.85 33.28
N LEU A 9 -40.46 -44.53 32.29
CA LEU A 9 -40.68 -44.11 30.91
C LEU A 9 -42.11 -43.78 30.43
N LEU A 10 -42.26 -42.66 29.72
CA LEU A 10 -42.58 -42.67 28.29
C LEU A 10 -42.53 -41.25 27.69
N ALA A 11 -41.89 -41.19 26.52
CA ALA A 11 -41.73 -40.01 25.69
C ALA A 11 -43.04 -39.59 25.01
N GLY A 12 -43.21 -38.29 24.77
CA GLY A 12 -44.30 -37.75 23.95
C GLY A 12 -44.24 -36.23 23.88
N ALA A 13 -43.77 -35.72 22.74
CA ALA A 13 -43.53 -34.31 22.44
C ALA A 13 -44.82 -33.50 22.14
N PHE A 14 -44.64 -32.19 21.87
CA PHE A 14 -45.60 -31.15 21.40
C PHE A 14 -46.38 -30.42 22.51
N SER A 15 -46.38 -29.09 22.68
CA SER A 15 -45.86 -27.95 21.91
C SER A 15 -45.79 -26.73 22.84
N ALA A 16 -44.67 -26.02 22.87
CA ALA A 16 -44.61 -24.66 23.42
C ALA A 16 -43.95 -23.75 22.38
N ALA A 17 -44.79 -22.94 21.73
CA ALA A 17 -44.35 -21.89 20.83
C ALA A 17 -43.55 -20.86 21.63
N LEU A 18 -42.23 -20.84 21.47
CA LEU A 18 -41.39 -19.73 21.88
C LEU A 18 -40.96 -18.98 20.63
N ALA A 19 -41.41 -17.73 20.56
CA ALA A 19 -41.01 -16.77 19.55
C ALA A 19 -39.49 -16.67 19.51
N VAL A 20 -38.90 -17.11 18.40
CA VAL A 20 -37.47 -16.91 18.12
C VAL A 20 -37.33 -15.47 17.60
N PRO A 21 -36.55 -14.58 18.24
CA PRO A 21 -36.18 -13.34 17.59
C PRO A 21 -35.38 -13.73 16.33
N ALA A 22 -35.78 -13.21 15.18
CA ALA A 22 -35.03 -13.36 13.95
C ALA A 22 -33.65 -12.74 14.16
N SER A 23 -32.66 -13.55 14.57
CA SER A 23 -31.26 -13.21 14.34
C SER A 23 -31.07 -13.32 12.84
N ALA A 24 -31.12 -12.17 12.16
CA ALA A 24 -30.57 -12.00 10.83
C ALA A 24 -29.22 -12.73 10.81
N GLN A 25 -29.08 -13.68 9.89
CA GLN A 25 -27.88 -14.48 9.79
C GLN A 25 -26.71 -13.54 9.49
N ASP A 26 -25.80 -13.49 10.45
CA ASP A 26 -24.42 -13.06 10.31
C ASP A 26 -23.81 -13.92 9.20
N ASP A 27 -23.92 -13.45 7.96
CA ASP A 27 -23.16 -13.95 6.82
C ASP A 27 -21.69 -13.64 7.13
N ARG A 28 -21.08 -14.57 7.87
CA ARG A 28 -19.65 -14.74 8.00
C ARG A 28 -19.07 -15.04 6.63
N TYR A 29 -18.94 -14.01 5.81
CA TYR A 29 -17.95 -13.98 4.76
C TYR A 29 -16.60 -13.74 5.44
N SER A 30 -15.98 -14.84 5.88
CA SER A 30 -14.58 -14.86 6.28
C SER A 30 -13.73 -14.69 5.01
N GLY A 31 -13.63 -13.45 4.55
CA GLY A 31 -12.70 -13.03 3.52
C GLY A 31 -11.58 -12.26 4.19
N TYR A 32 -10.35 -12.75 4.06
CA TYR A 32 -9.11 -12.14 4.53
C TYR A 32 -9.14 -10.61 4.37
N GLY A 33 -9.31 -9.91 5.49
CA GLY A 33 -9.37 -8.46 5.54
C GLY A 33 -7.99 -7.87 5.27
N TYR A 34 -7.74 -7.47 4.03
CA TYR A 34 -6.80 -6.38 3.80
C TYR A 34 -7.49 -5.12 4.31
N GLU A 35 -6.99 -4.57 5.42
CA GLU A 35 -7.39 -3.27 5.92
C GLU A 35 -7.04 -2.25 4.82
N GLN A 36 -8.04 -1.90 4.01
CA GLN A 36 -7.89 -0.89 2.98
C GLN A 36 -7.82 0.44 3.71
N GLY A 37 -6.64 1.07 3.68
CA GLY A 37 -6.50 2.47 4.09
C GLY A 37 -7.52 3.35 3.34
N PRO A 38 -7.79 4.56 3.82
CA PRO A 38 -8.77 5.45 3.20
C PRO A 38 -8.50 5.56 1.70
N GLU A 39 -9.54 5.40 0.88
CA GLU A 39 -9.45 5.57 -0.57
C GLU A 39 -9.10 7.03 -0.86
N GLU A 40 -7.82 7.30 -1.15
CA GLU A 40 -7.34 8.64 -1.49
C GLU A 40 -7.19 8.78 -3.00
N VAL A 41 -8.03 9.65 -3.59
CA VAL A 41 -7.94 10.00 -5.02
C VAL A 41 -7.13 11.29 -5.15
N ILE A 42 -5.83 11.16 -5.45
CA ILE A 42 -4.96 12.32 -5.69
C ILE A 42 -5.06 12.72 -7.17
N VAL A 43 -5.76 13.82 -7.45
CA VAL A 43 -5.78 14.44 -8.79
C VAL A 43 -4.61 15.41 -8.92
N GLN A 44 -3.53 14.98 -9.56
CA GLN A 44 -2.40 15.87 -9.88
C GLN A 44 -2.68 16.65 -11.17
N ALA A 45 -2.79 17.97 -11.05
CA ALA A 45 -2.84 18.83 -12.24
C ALA A 45 -1.50 18.71 -13.01
N PRO A 46 -1.53 18.57 -14.34
CA PRO A 46 -0.30 18.58 -15.12
C PRO A 46 0.44 19.90 -14.87
N ARG A 47 1.74 19.83 -14.59
CA ARG A 47 2.56 21.04 -14.50
C ARG A 47 2.44 21.78 -15.83
N TRP A 48 1.99 23.03 -15.81
CA TRP A 48 1.82 23.85 -17.02
C TRP A 48 3.10 23.79 -17.85
N TYR A 49 3.00 23.29 -19.08
CA TYR A 49 4.15 23.07 -19.94
C TYR A 49 3.96 23.81 -21.26
N GLN A 50 4.92 24.68 -21.60
CA GLN A 50 5.07 25.15 -22.97
C GLN A 50 5.76 24.04 -23.76
N PRO A 51 5.15 23.50 -24.84
CA PRO A 51 5.76 22.42 -25.58
C PRO A 51 7.11 22.85 -26.15
N GLN A 52 8.22 22.36 -25.58
CA GLN A 52 9.50 22.47 -26.28
C GLN A 52 9.39 21.66 -27.56
N ARG A 53 9.94 22.21 -28.64
CA ARG A 53 10.06 21.52 -29.91
C ARG A 53 11.49 20.97 -30.02
N SER A 54 11.59 19.74 -30.49
CA SER A 54 12.86 19.15 -30.89
C SER A 54 13.51 19.95 -32.02
N THR A 55 14.77 19.67 -32.31
CA THR A 55 15.53 20.28 -33.43
C THR A 55 14.83 20.13 -34.79
N ILE A 56 13.99 19.12 -34.95
CA ILE A 56 13.20 18.85 -36.16
C ILE A 56 11.75 19.39 -36.09
N GLY A 57 11.41 20.18 -35.07
CA GLY A 57 10.09 20.81 -34.91
C GLY A 57 9.00 19.91 -34.29
N ALA A 58 9.31 18.64 -34.01
CA ALA A 58 8.38 17.71 -33.36
C ALA A 58 8.17 18.08 -31.88
N PRO A 59 6.94 17.97 -31.35
CA PRO A 59 6.62 18.30 -29.96
C PRO A 59 7.30 17.34 -28.98
N ILE A 60 7.96 17.87 -27.96
CA ILE A 60 8.50 17.12 -26.82
C ILE A 60 7.40 16.97 -25.77
N ARG A 61 7.30 15.78 -25.17
CA ARG A 61 6.40 15.50 -24.06
C ARG A 61 7.21 14.95 -22.90
N ASP A 62 7.03 15.53 -21.72
CA ASP A 62 7.55 14.97 -20.48
C ASP A 62 6.65 13.83 -20.03
N VAL A 63 7.28 12.72 -19.65
CA VAL A 63 6.59 11.52 -19.17
C VAL A 63 7.19 11.12 -17.83
N SER A 64 6.34 10.69 -16.90
CA SER A 64 6.75 10.22 -15.58
C SER A 64 6.04 8.92 -15.23
N LEU A 65 6.70 8.09 -14.41
CA LEU A 65 6.12 6.93 -13.76
C LEU A 65 6.51 6.97 -12.29
N SER A 66 5.54 6.79 -11.40
CA SER A 66 5.75 6.71 -9.95
C SER A 66 5.09 5.46 -9.40
N GLU A 67 5.69 4.87 -8.38
CA GLU A 67 5.17 3.72 -7.66
C GLU A 67 5.48 3.89 -6.16
N PRO A 68 4.50 3.72 -5.26
CA PRO A 68 4.75 3.85 -3.83
C PRO A 68 5.63 2.70 -3.33
N VAL A 69 6.66 3.04 -2.54
CA VAL A 69 7.51 2.05 -1.86
C VAL A 69 7.09 1.99 -0.40
N ARG A 70 6.57 0.82 0.00
CA ARG A 70 6.18 0.56 1.38
C ARG A 70 7.40 0.38 2.29
N PHE A 71 7.33 1.03 3.46
CA PHE A 71 8.34 0.97 4.51
C PHE A 71 7.73 0.81 5.91
N ASP A 72 6.45 0.47 6.00
CA ASP A 72 5.73 0.26 7.25
C ASP A 72 6.29 -0.90 8.09
N ASP A 73 7.08 -1.79 7.48
CA ASP A 73 7.80 -2.88 8.14
C ASP A 73 9.21 -2.52 8.62
N LEU A 74 9.63 -1.25 8.48
CA LEU A 74 10.98 -0.77 8.76
C LEU A 74 10.98 0.26 9.90
N ASP A 75 11.96 0.16 10.80
CA ASP A 75 12.21 1.19 11.81
C ASP A 75 13.29 2.18 11.33
N LEU A 76 12.91 3.38 10.91
CA LEU A 76 13.85 4.36 10.34
C LEU A 76 14.73 5.04 11.41
N ARG A 77 14.52 4.73 12.70
CA ARG A 77 15.49 5.05 13.76
C ARG A 77 16.75 4.21 13.62
N SER A 78 16.63 3.01 13.05
CA SER A 78 17.74 2.09 12.78
C SER A 78 18.39 2.37 11.42
N ASN A 79 19.70 2.68 11.43
CA ASN A 79 20.50 2.82 10.20
C ASN A 79 20.49 1.56 9.32
N ARG A 80 20.24 0.37 9.89
CA ARG A 80 20.12 -0.86 9.13
C ARG A 80 18.87 -0.86 8.26
N ASP A 81 17.76 -0.39 8.81
CA ASP A 81 16.47 -0.42 8.15
C ASP A 81 16.34 0.74 7.15
N VAL A 82 16.99 1.88 7.40
CA VAL A 82 17.20 2.93 6.39
C VAL A 82 17.91 2.37 5.16
N ARG A 83 19.02 1.65 5.34
CA ARG A 83 19.72 1.00 4.20
C ARG A 83 18.86 -0.03 3.47
N ARG A 84 17.96 -0.72 4.19
CA ARG A 84 17.01 -1.65 3.57
C ARG A 84 15.98 -0.91 2.71
N LEU A 85 15.49 0.25 3.18
CA LEU A 85 14.61 1.11 2.39
C LEU A 85 15.31 1.63 1.14
N GLU A 86 16.53 2.14 1.26
CA GLU A 86 17.34 2.60 0.12
C GLU A 86 17.53 1.50 -0.93
N ALA A 87 17.77 0.26 -0.49
CA ALA A 87 17.90 -0.88 -1.39
C ALA A 87 16.60 -1.19 -2.15
N ARG A 88 15.45 -1.10 -1.49
CA ARG A 88 14.13 -1.26 -2.14
C ARG A 88 13.87 -0.16 -3.16
N ILE A 89 14.15 1.09 -2.80
CA ILE A 89 14.01 2.23 -3.71
C ILE A 89 14.90 2.05 -4.93
N ARG A 90 16.16 1.65 -4.74
CA ARG A 90 17.10 1.35 -5.83
C ARG A 90 16.54 0.29 -6.80
N GLU A 91 16.00 -0.80 -6.30
CA GLU A 91 15.38 -1.84 -7.14
C GLU A 91 14.19 -1.30 -7.95
N ARG A 92 13.32 -0.52 -7.30
CA ARG A 92 12.12 0.05 -7.92
C ARG A 92 12.46 1.11 -8.95
N ALA A 93 13.41 2.00 -8.65
CA ALA A 93 13.92 2.99 -9.60
C ALA A 93 14.46 2.34 -10.87
N GLY A 94 15.28 1.28 -10.75
CA GLY A 94 15.77 0.53 -11.90
C GLY A 94 14.65 -0.11 -12.73
N THR A 95 13.62 -0.64 -12.06
CA THR A 95 12.45 -1.24 -12.72
C THR A 95 11.61 -0.21 -13.47
N LEU A 96 11.35 0.95 -12.86
CA LEU A 96 10.57 2.03 -13.47
C LEU A 96 11.32 2.68 -14.64
N CYS A 97 12.64 2.91 -14.51
CA CYS A 97 13.45 3.43 -15.62
C CYS A 97 13.46 2.47 -16.81
N ARG A 98 13.64 1.16 -16.58
CA ARG A 98 13.52 0.15 -17.64
C ARG A 98 12.13 0.16 -18.28
N ARG A 99 11.07 0.35 -17.49
CA ARG A 99 9.69 0.45 -17.99
C ARG A 99 9.48 1.71 -18.85
N LEU A 100 10.08 2.83 -18.47
CA LEU A 100 10.09 4.06 -19.28
C LEU A 100 10.82 3.83 -20.61
N ASP A 101 12.02 3.25 -20.59
CA ASP A 101 12.81 2.98 -21.80
C ASP A 101 12.07 2.05 -22.78
N MET A 102 11.37 1.03 -22.26
CA MET A 102 10.56 0.11 -23.09
C MET A 102 9.33 0.80 -23.70
N ARG A 103 8.68 1.70 -22.96
CA ARG A 103 7.47 2.40 -23.42
C ARG A 103 7.78 3.57 -24.34
N TYR A 104 8.91 4.24 -24.11
CA TYR A 104 9.33 5.44 -24.80
C TYR A 104 10.79 5.30 -25.26
N PRO A 105 11.08 4.44 -26.26
CA PRO A 105 12.45 4.15 -26.69
C PRO A 105 13.14 5.30 -27.44
N VAL A 106 12.38 6.31 -27.88
CA VAL A 106 12.90 7.50 -28.57
C VAL A 106 12.80 8.69 -27.61
N THR A 107 13.91 9.00 -26.94
CA THR A 107 14.01 10.13 -26.00
C THR A 107 14.95 11.21 -26.53
N VAL A 108 14.63 12.47 -26.24
CA VAL A 108 15.50 13.62 -26.54
C VAL A 108 16.69 13.73 -25.58
N SER A 109 16.58 13.16 -24.38
CA SER A 109 17.67 13.07 -23.41
C SER A 109 18.36 11.71 -23.51
N ALA A 110 19.69 11.74 -23.61
CA ALA A 110 20.50 10.55 -23.66
C ALA A 110 20.50 9.80 -22.31
N SER A 111 20.01 8.56 -22.36
CA SER A 111 20.29 7.45 -21.45
C SER A 111 19.53 7.33 -20.11
N SER A 112 19.19 6.07 -19.84
CA SER A 112 18.70 5.50 -18.57
C SER A 112 19.52 5.86 -17.33
N ARG A 113 20.81 6.23 -17.49
CA ARG A 113 21.66 6.69 -16.38
C ARG A 113 21.16 7.99 -15.75
N ASN A 114 20.57 8.89 -16.53
CA ASN A 114 19.97 10.11 -15.99
C ASN A 114 18.67 9.77 -15.25
N CYS A 115 17.80 8.92 -15.82
CA CYS A 115 16.58 8.46 -15.16
C CYS A 115 16.85 7.87 -13.78
N PHE A 116 17.77 6.91 -13.69
CA PHE A 116 18.04 6.22 -12.42
C PHE A 116 18.63 7.17 -11.38
N ARG A 117 19.59 8.02 -11.77
CA ARG A 117 20.20 9.01 -10.85
C ARG A 117 19.15 9.98 -10.32
N ASP A 118 18.34 10.54 -11.20
CA ASP A 118 17.37 11.58 -10.84
C ASP A 118 16.25 10.97 -9.97
N ALA A 119 15.75 9.78 -10.32
CA ALA A 119 14.79 9.05 -9.50
C ALA A 119 15.35 8.68 -8.11
N MET A 120 16.63 8.33 -8.02
CA MET A 120 17.26 8.08 -6.72
C MET A 120 17.38 9.37 -5.90
N ALA A 121 17.82 10.48 -6.50
CA ALA A 121 17.93 11.76 -5.81
C ALA A 121 16.58 12.20 -5.22
N ASP A 122 15.54 12.24 -6.05
CA ASP A 122 14.19 12.63 -5.63
C ASP A 122 13.61 11.72 -4.54
N ALA A 123 13.95 10.43 -4.57
CA ALA A 123 13.50 9.48 -3.57
C ALA A 123 14.29 9.59 -2.26
N MET A 124 15.58 9.91 -2.30
CA MET A 124 16.38 10.08 -1.09
C MET A 124 15.95 11.31 -0.28
N ASP A 125 15.51 12.39 -0.93
CA ASP A 125 14.91 13.54 -0.23
C ASP A 125 13.68 13.13 0.61
N GLN A 126 12.88 12.20 0.09
CA GLN A 126 11.72 11.66 0.81
C GLN A 126 12.13 10.71 1.95
N VAL A 127 13.18 9.91 1.75
CA VAL A 127 13.76 9.07 2.81
C VAL A 127 14.28 9.93 3.95
N ASP A 128 15.04 10.98 3.64
CA ASP A 128 15.59 11.88 4.65
C ASP A 128 14.49 12.57 5.44
N ALA A 129 13.40 13.00 4.78
CA ALA A 129 12.23 13.54 5.46
C ALA A 129 11.56 12.50 6.40
N ALA A 130 11.39 11.26 5.95
CA ALA A 130 10.80 10.19 6.77
C ALA A 130 11.70 9.81 7.97
N VAL A 131 13.02 9.78 7.77
CA VAL A 131 14.01 9.54 8.83
C VAL A 131 13.99 10.68 9.84
N ALA A 132 14.02 11.93 9.39
CA ALA A 132 13.97 13.11 10.24
C ALA A 132 12.68 13.12 11.08
N GLN A 133 11.55 12.75 10.48
CA GLN A 133 10.28 12.60 11.19
C GLN A 133 10.39 11.56 12.29
N GLN A 134 10.75 10.30 12.01
CA GLN A 134 10.76 9.26 13.04
C GLN A 134 11.80 9.47 14.14
N ARG A 135 12.94 10.09 13.81
CA ARG A 135 13.99 10.43 14.79
C ARG A 135 13.63 11.67 15.62
N GLY A 136 13.00 12.68 15.01
CA GLY A 136 12.50 13.86 15.73
C GLY A 136 11.32 13.52 16.64
N TYR A 137 10.51 12.52 16.29
CA TYR A 137 9.48 11.96 17.18
C TYR A 137 10.06 11.10 18.30
N ASP A 138 11.35 10.72 18.25
CA ASP A 138 12.02 9.91 19.29
C ASP A 138 12.58 10.75 20.43
N THR A 139 12.79 12.07 20.25
CA THR A 139 13.25 12.99 21.30
C THR A 139 12.11 13.44 22.22
N GLY A 140 11.30 12.48 22.69
CA GLY A 140 10.18 12.73 23.59
C GLY A 140 10.59 13.53 24.83
N TYR A 141 9.97 14.70 24.98
CA TYR A 141 9.75 15.36 26.26
C TYR A 141 8.57 14.68 26.97
#